data_AF-A0A3M1F567-F1
#
_entry.id   AF-A0A3M1F567-F1
#
_cell.length_a   1.000
_cell.length_b   1.000
_cell.length_c   1.000
_cell.angle_alpha   90.00
_cell.angle_beta   90.00
_cell.angle_gamma   90.00
#
_symmetry.space_group_name_H-M   'P 1'
#
loop_
_entity.id
_entity.type
_entity.pdbx_description
1 polymer ?
#
loop_
_entity_poly.entity_id
_entity_poly.type
_entity_poly.pdbx_seq_one_letter_code
_entity_poly.pdbx_strand_id
1 'polypeptide(L)'
;MNDRERFLATMHYQPRDRAPIMDFSFWDETLPIWHEQGLPRWVNRKNSDAFFGMDCGIERGQDVVGVKSGLVPPFEEKVLEDRGEYEVRQQADGVQVLRRKFLSSIPLPLHHALTDRESWEREFKPRLDPDHPDRYPADWEERVKTWTDPARSELAI
;
A
#
# COMPACT_ATOMS: atom_id res chain seq x y z
N MET A 1 -9.83 18.34 -16.68
CA MET A 1 -9.74 18.39 -15.21
C MET A 1 -8.43 17.73 -14.79
N ASN A 2 -7.83 18.15 -13.69
CA ASN A 2 -6.76 17.37 -13.04
C ASN A 2 -7.36 16.22 -12.20
N ASP A 3 -6.51 15.34 -11.69
CA ASP A 3 -6.92 14.16 -10.91
C ASP A 3 -7.77 14.54 -9.69
N ARG A 4 -7.38 15.61 -8.99
CA ARG A 4 -8.09 16.11 -7.81
C ARG A 4 -9.50 16.60 -8.16
N GLU A 5 -9.61 17.45 -9.18
CA GLU A 5 -10.87 17.98 -9.68
C GLU A 5 -11.81 16.84 -10.11
N ARG A 6 -11.26 15.86 -10.85
CA ARG A 6 -12.02 14.70 -11.33
C ARG A 6 -12.51 13.83 -10.18
N PHE A 7 -11.64 13.56 -9.19
CA PHE A 7 -12.00 12.81 -8.00
C PHE A 7 -13.10 13.50 -7.20
N LEU A 8 -12.94 14.79 -6.89
CA LEU A 8 -13.94 15.58 -6.15
C LEU A 8 -15.27 15.66 -6.91
N ALA A 9 -15.24 15.95 -8.22
CA ALA A 9 -16.46 15.99 -9.03
C ALA A 9 -17.17 14.63 -9.02
N THR A 10 -16.43 13.52 -9.03
CA THR A 10 -17.00 12.16 -8.92
C THR A 10 -17.66 11.95 -7.56
N MET A 11 -16.99 12.28 -6.46
CA MET A 11 -17.50 12.09 -5.10
C MET A 11 -18.71 12.98 -4.78
N HIS A 12 -18.82 14.13 -5.44
CA HIS A 12 -19.92 15.09 -5.26
C HIS A 12 -20.98 15.04 -6.37
N TYR A 13 -20.96 14.00 -7.22
CA TYR A 13 -21.93 13.80 -8.31
C TYR A 13 -22.04 15.00 -9.26
N GLN A 14 -20.93 15.69 -9.50
CA GLN A 14 -20.84 16.82 -10.42
C GLN A 14 -20.46 16.37 -11.84
N PRO A 15 -20.69 17.22 -12.87
CA PRO A 15 -20.14 16.99 -14.20
C PRO A 15 -18.62 16.80 -14.16
N ARG A 16 -18.10 15.87 -14.98
CA ARG A 16 -16.66 15.56 -15.08
C ARG A 16 -16.29 15.14 -16.50
N ASP A 17 -15.00 15.21 -16.83
CA ASP A 17 -14.47 14.86 -18.15
C ASP A 17 -14.46 13.34 -18.42
N ARG A 18 -14.13 12.53 -17.41
CA ARG A 18 -14.25 11.05 -17.40
C ARG A 18 -14.36 10.53 -15.97
N ALA A 19 -14.65 9.24 -15.80
CA ALA A 19 -14.49 8.58 -14.50
C ALA A 19 -13.00 8.53 -14.11
N PRO A 20 -12.64 8.73 -12.82
CA PRO A 20 -11.30 8.46 -12.32
C PRO A 20 -10.92 7.00 -12.58
N ILE A 21 -9.68 6.78 -13.00
CA ILE A 21 -9.09 5.45 -13.18
C ILE A 21 -7.98 5.37 -12.14
N MET A 22 -8.32 4.89 -10.94
CA MET A 22 -7.41 4.74 -9.80
C MET A 22 -7.44 3.27 -9.39
N ASP A 23 -6.29 2.61 -9.32
CA ASP A 23 -6.17 1.21 -8.93
C ASP A 23 -5.23 1.01 -7.73
N PHE A 24 -4.99 -0.28 -7.42
CA PHE A 24 -4.06 -0.75 -6.39
C PHE A 24 -2.72 -1.15 -7.00
N SER A 25 -2.27 -0.42 -8.01
CA SER A 25 -1.06 -0.73 -8.78
C SER A 25 -1.03 -2.18 -9.28
N PHE A 26 0.17 -2.71 -9.53
CA PHE A 26 0.38 -4.04 -10.10
C PHE A 26 1.07 -4.98 -9.11
N TRP A 27 0.83 -6.28 -9.26
CA TRP A 27 1.67 -7.32 -8.65
C TRP A 27 3.14 -7.16 -9.04
N ASP A 28 4.05 -7.60 -8.17
CA ASP A 28 5.50 -7.43 -8.36
C ASP A 28 6.02 -8.10 -9.64
N GLU A 29 5.36 -9.15 -10.11
CA GLU A 29 5.71 -9.87 -11.33
C GLU A 29 5.20 -9.20 -12.61
N THR A 30 4.15 -8.37 -12.53
CA THR A 30 3.44 -7.85 -13.71
C THR A 30 4.35 -6.98 -14.58
N LEU A 31 5.00 -5.97 -14.01
CA LEU A 31 5.87 -5.07 -14.77
C LEU A 31 7.09 -5.80 -15.37
N PRO A 32 7.81 -6.68 -14.63
CA PRO A 32 8.83 -7.55 -15.22
C PRO A 32 8.35 -8.33 -16.44
N ILE A 33 7.19 -8.99 -16.36
CA ILE A 33 6.61 -9.75 -17.47
C ILE A 33 6.28 -8.82 -18.65
N TRP A 34 5.68 -7.66 -18.39
CA TRP A 34 5.34 -6.71 -19.44
C TRP A 34 6.57 -6.13 -20.15
N HIS A 35 7.69 -5.97 -19.44
CA HIS A 35 8.94 -5.57 -20.08
C HIS A 35 9.47 -6.59 -21.09
N GLU A 36 9.22 -7.88 -20.86
CA GLU A 36 9.53 -8.94 -21.83
C GLU A 36 8.57 -8.92 -23.02
N GLN A 37 7.39 -8.33 -22.85
CA GLN A 37 6.35 -8.20 -23.87
C GLN A 37 6.37 -6.85 -24.62
N GLY A 38 7.34 -5.98 -24.33
CA GLY A 38 7.55 -4.72 -25.04
C GLY A 38 7.27 -3.44 -24.25
N LEU A 39 6.94 -3.53 -22.95
CA LEU A 39 6.84 -2.36 -22.09
C LEU A 39 8.22 -1.66 -21.99
N PRO A 40 8.33 -0.34 -22.25
CA PRO A 40 9.60 0.36 -22.18
C PRO A 40 10.26 0.23 -20.81
N ARG A 41 11.58 -0.01 -20.76
CA ARG A 41 12.33 -0.27 -19.51
C ARG A 41 12.37 0.88 -18.51
N TRP A 42 12.02 2.10 -18.95
CA TRP A 42 11.93 3.27 -18.07
C TRP A 42 10.57 3.36 -17.35
N VAL A 43 9.57 2.57 -17.78
CA VAL A 43 8.30 2.44 -17.05
C VAL A 43 8.53 1.56 -15.83
N ASN A 44 8.10 2.01 -14.67
CA ASN A 44 8.25 1.31 -13.39
C ASN A 44 7.06 1.67 -12.47
N ARG A 45 6.99 1.07 -11.28
CA ARG A 45 5.88 1.28 -10.33
C ARG A 45 5.61 2.76 -10.02
N LYS A 46 6.62 3.64 -10.09
CA LYS A 46 6.46 5.07 -9.77
C LYS A 46 5.84 5.90 -10.90
N ASN A 47 5.83 5.40 -12.14
CA ASN A 47 5.37 6.17 -13.29
C ASN A 47 4.40 5.39 -14.22
N SER A 48 4.04 4.15 -13.85
CA SER A 48 3.12 3.32 -14.63
C SER A 48 1.76 3.99 -14.81
N ASP A 49 1.24 4.62 -13.77
CA ASP A 49 -0.06 5.30 -13.80
C ASP A 49 -0.06 6.39 -14.88
N ALA A 50 0.97 7.23 -14.89
CA ALA A 50 1.15 8.28 -15.89
C ALA A 50 1.33 7.70 -17.30
N PHE A 51 2.08 6.61 -17.44
CA PHE A 51 2.29 5.94 -18.72
C PHE A 51 0.98 5.39 -19.32
N PHE A 52 0.11 4.81 -18.49
CA PHE A 52 -1.19 4.26 -18.91
C PHE A 52 -2.33 5.29 -18.91
N GLY A 53 -2.06 6.55 -18.55
CA GLY A 53 -3.07 7.62 -18.50
C GLY A 53 -4.06 7.48 -17.34
N MET A 54 -3.66 6.81 -16.28
CA MET A 54 -4.41 6.62 -15.04
C MET A 54 -4.31 7.87 -14.16
N ASP A 55 -5.29 8.03 -13.27
CA ASP A 55 -5.24 9.03 -12.19
C ASP A 55 -4.34 8.52 -11.06
N CYS A 56 -3.84 9.44 -10.23
CA CYS A 56 -3.07 9.10 -9.03
C CYS A 56 -3.68 7.94 -8.23
N GLY A 57 -3.03 6.77 -8.22
CA GLY A 57 -3.53 5.56 -7.57
C GLY A 57 -3.68 5.68 -6.04
N ILE A 58 -4.42 4.73 -5.45
CA ILE A 58 -4.65 4.68 -4.00
C ILE A 58 -3.33 4.40 -3.26
N GLU A 59 -2.43 3.60 -3.82
CA GLU A 59 -1.12 3.31 -3.23
C GLU A 59 -0.26 4.57 -3.10
N ARG A 60 -0.19 5.41 -4.15
CA ARG A 60 0.50 6.71 -4.07
C ARG A 60 -0.12 7.58 -2.96
N GLY A 61 -1.45 7.54 -2.82
CA GLY A 61 -2.15 8.20 -1.71
C GLY A 61 -1.75 7.68 -0.32
N GLN A 62 -1.50 6.39 -0.16
CA GLN A 62 -1.06 5.80 1.10
C GLN A 62 0.39 6.17 1.44
N ASP A 63 1.28 6.09 0.46
CA ASP A 63 2.70 6.42 0.62
C ASP A 63 2.91 7.88 1.05
N VAL A 64 2.08 8.80 0.55
CA VAL A 64 2.21 10.22 0.92
C VAL A 64 1.74 10.53 2.34
N VAL A 65 0.88 9.70 2.94
CA VAL A 65 0.44 9.98 4.32
C VAL A 65 1.58 9.71 5.30
N GLY A 66 2.34 8.62 5.06
CA GLY A 66 3.53 8.27 5.84
C GLY A 66 3.26 7.87 7.30
N VAL A 67 2.00 7.85 7.73
CA VAL A 67 1.60 7.45 9.09
C VAL A 67 1.61 5.92 9.19
N LYS A 68 2.31 5.39 10.20
CA LYS A 68 2.34 3.96 10.48
C LYS A 68 1.08 3.54 11.25
N SER A 69 -0.01 3.26 10.53
CA SER A 69 -1.30 2.80 11.08
C SER A 69 -1.30 1.33 11.52
N GLY A 70 -0.33 0.53 11.04
CA GLY A 70 -0.16 -0.87 11.40
C GLY A 70 0.68 -1.09 12.67
N LEU A 71 1.26 -2.28 12.78
CA LEU A 71 2.11 -2.67 13.90
C LEU A 71 3.46 -1.93 13.86
N VAL A 72 3.88 -1.40 15.00
CA VAL A 72 5.16 -0.71 15.17
C VAL A 72 5.86 -1.20 16.45
N PRO A 73 7.00 -1.91 16.34
CA PRO A 73 7.54 -2.49 15.11
C PRO A 73 6.61 -3.58 14.54
N PRO A 74 6.65 -3.86 13.23
CA PRO A 74 6.01 -5.03 12.66
C PRO A 74 6.67 -6.32 13.18
N PHE A 75 6.04 -7.46 12.96
CA PHE A 75 6.71 -8.75 13.12
C PHE A 75 7.83 -8.89 12.09
N GLU A 76 8.89 -9.62 12.46
CA GLU A 76 9.93 -10.01 11.51
C GLU A 76 9.32 -10.86 10.40
N GLU A 77 9.51 -10.42 9.16
CA GLU A 77 9.15 -11.20 7.99
C GLU A 77 10.20 -12.25 7.69
N LYS A 78 9.79 -13.51 7.58
CA LYS A 78 10.72 -14.61 7.31
C LYS A 78 10.06 -15.80 6.65
N VAL A 79 10.81 -16.46 5.77
CA VAL A 79 10.45 -17.78 5.24
C VAL A 79 10.69 -18.81 6.32
N LEU A 80 9.65 -19.55 6.68
CA LEU A 80 9.68 -20.62 7.69
C LEU A 80 9.97 -21.97 7.03
N GLU A 81 9.46 -22.17 5.81
CA GLU A 81 9.63 -23.41 5.05
C GLU A 81 9.57 -23.13 3.54
N ASP A 82 10.54 -23.66 2.79
CA ASP A 82 10.53 -23.64 1.34
C ASP A 82 9.93 -24.95 0.80
N ARG A 83 8.89 -24.85 -0.04
CA ARG A 83 8.18 -25.97 -0.66
C ARG A 83 8.23 -25.89 -2.20
N GLY A 84 9.32 -25.40 -2.76
CA GLY A 84 9.51 -25.27 -4.21
C GLY A 84 8.76 -24.06 -4.77
N GLU A 85 7.65 -24.27 -5.47
CA GLU A 85 6.80 -23.17 -5.98
C GLU A 85 6.08 -22.39 -4.87
N TYR A 86 5.94 -23.02 -3.70
CA TYR A 86 5.29 -22.45 -2.53
C TYR A 86 6.28 -22.25 -1.40
N GLU A 87 5.92 -21.39 -0.45
CA GLU A 87 6.64 -21.23 0.81
C GLU A 87 5.66 -20.95 1.95
N VAL A 88 6.01 -21.41 3.14
CA VAL A 88 5.39 -20.95 4.38
C VAL A 88 6.19 -19.75 4.87
N ARG A 89 5.54 -18.60 5.04
CA ARG A 89 6.18 -17.34 5.45
C ARG A 89 5.40 -16.69 6.58
N GLN A 90 6.12 -16.12 7.54
CA GLN A 90 5.57 -15.15 8.49
C GLN A 90 5.58 -13.75 7.86
N GLN A 91 4.43 -13.09 7.87
CA GLN A 91 4.26 -11.73 7.37
C GLN A 91 4.45 -10.69 8.48
N ALA A 92 4.53 -9.41 8.09
CA ALA A 92 4.74 -8.29 9.00
C ALA A 92 3.61 -8.09 10.03
N ASP A 93 2.43 -8.65 9.77
CA ASP A 93 1.26 -8.66 10.67
C ASP A 93 1.27 -9.82 11.67
N GLY A 94 2.26 -10.71 11.59
CA GLY A 94 2.40 -11.89 12.46
C GLY A 94 1.61 -13.11 11.97
N VAL A 95 0.91 -13.03 10.85
CA VAL A 95 0.21 -14.18 10.26
C VAL A 95 1.22 -15.02 9.46
N GLN A 96 1.18 -16.33 9.66
CA GLN A 96 1.92 -17.29 8.84
C GLN A 96 1.02 -17.80 7.73
N VAL A 97 1.51 -17.72 6.50
CA VAL A 97 0.75 -18.04 5.30
C VAL A 97 1.50 -19.02 4.42
N LEU A 98 0.76 -19.87 3.70
CA LEU A 98 1.26 -20.58 2.53
C LEU A 98 1.00 -19.71 1.30
N ARG A 99 2.06 -19.31 0.60
CA ARG A 99 1.95 -18.49 -0.61
C ARG A 99 2.73 -19.10 -1.75
N ARG A 100 2.33 -18.78 -2.97
CA ARG A 100 3.10 -19.08 -4.18
C ARG A 100 4.18 -18.00 -4.35
N LYS A 101 5.39 -18.38 -4.75
CA LYS A 101 6.53 -17.44 -4.87
C LYS A 101 6.45 -16.52 -6.09
N PHE A 102 5.75 -16.94 -7.13
CA PHE A 102 5.64 -16.22 -8.40
C PHE A 102 4.22 -16.32 -8.93
N LEU A 103 3.71 -15.23 -9.50
CA LEU A 103 2.29 -15.07 -9.88
C LEU A 103 1.41 -15.37 -8.67
N SER A 104 1.71 -14.69 -7.57
CA SER A 104 1.00 -14.91 -6.31
C SER A 104 -0.48 -14.53 -6.43
N SER A 105 -1.27 -15.14 -5.57
CA SER A 105 -2.66 -14.77 -5.29
C SER A 105 -2.78 -14.37 -3.82
N ILE A 106 -4.00 -14.15 -3.35
CA ILE A 106 -4.28 -14.10 -1.91
C ILE A 106 -3.75 -15.40 -1.28
N PRO A 107 -2.85 -15.32 -0.29
CA PRO A 107 -2.21 -16.49 0.29
C PRO A 107 -3.14 -17.20 1.29
N LEU A 108 -2.89 -18.48 1.54
CA LEU A 108 -3.67 -19.29 2.48
C LEU A 108 -3.15 -19.07 3.92
N PRO A 109 -3.97 -18.57 4.87
CA PRO A 109 -3.56 -18.48 6.26
C PRO A 109 -3.38 -19.86 6.88
N LEU A 110 -2.26 -20.07 7.59
CA LEU A 110 -1.98 -21.31 8.31
C LEU A 110 -1.98 -21.11 9.83
N HIS A 111 -1.46 -19.98 10.32
CA HIS A 111 -1.38 -19.68 11.75
C HIS A 111 -1.46 -18.17 11.98
N HIS A 112 -2.03 -17.77 13.13
CA HIS A 112 -2.19 -16.37 13.53
C HIS A 112 -1.46 -16.13 14.84
N ALA A 113 -0.68 -15.05 14.93
CA ALA A 113 -0.07 -14.64 16.19
C ALA A 113 -1.09 -14.13 17.23
N LEU A 114 -2.29 -13.72 16.80
CA LEU A 114 -3.39 -13.29 17.66
C LEU A 114 -4.42 -14.42 17.80
N THR A 115 -4.40 -15.12 18.94
CA THR A 115 -5.30 -16.25 19.21
C THR A 115 -6.21 -16.02 20.40
N ASP A 116 -5.85 -15.11 21.29
CA ASP A 116 -6.49 -14.90 22.59
C ASP A 116 -6.10 -13.55 23.19
N ARG A 117 -6.55 -13.31 24.42
CA ARG A 117 -6.25 -12.08 25.15
C ARG A 117 -4.78 -11.97 25.54
N GLU A 118 -4.12 -13.08 25.82
CA GLU A 118 -2.72 -13.07 26.25
C GLU A 118 -1.80 -12.66 25.09
N SER A 119 -2.00 -13.27 23.93
CA SER A 119 -1.32 -12.90 22.67
C SER A 119 -1.60 -11.45 22.26
N TRP A 120 -2.83 -10.95 22.46
CA TRP A 120 -3.13 -9.51 22.29
C TRP A 120 -2.26 -8.62 23.18
N GLU A 121 -2.26 -8.86 24.49
CA GLU A 121 -1.54 -8.04 25.47
C GLU A 121 -0.02 -8.12 25.26
N ARG A 122 0.49 -9.30 24.89
CA ARG A 122 1.93 -9.53 24.69
C ARG A 122 2.44 -8.98 23.35
N GLU A 123 1.74 -9.27 22.26
CA GLU A 123 2.28 -9.00 20.92
C GLU A 123 1.68 -7.74 20.28
N PHE A 124 0.37 -7.52 20.38
CA PHE A 124 -0.30 -6.49 19.56
C PHE A 124 -0.44 -5.16 20.27
N LYS A 125 -0.91 -5.15 21.52
CA LYS A 125 -1.09 -3.94 22.31
C LYS A 125 0.15 -3.05 22.36
N PRO A 126 1.37 -3.55 22.66
CA PRO A 126 2.55 -2.69 22.66
C PRO A 126 2.92 -2.19 21.25
N ARG A 127 2.53 -2.89 20.19
CA ARG A 127 2.80 -2.50 18.80
C ARG A 127 1.77 -1.55 18.21
N LEU A 128 0.65 -1.34 18.89
CA LEU A 128 -0.46 -0.47 18.51
C LEU A 128 -0.58 0.77 19.40
N ASP A 129 0.51 1.13 20.08
CA ASP A 129 0.60 2.37 20.86
C ASP A 129 0.52 3.61 19.94
N PRO A 130 -0.54 4.44 20.01
CA PRO A 130 -0.68 5.63 19.17
C PRO A 130 0.36 6.72 19.47
N ASP A 131 1.01 6.69 20.63
CA ASP A 131 2.02 7.66 21.06
C ASP A 131 3.45 7.24 20.67
N HIS A 132 3.62 6.09 20.02
CA HIS A 132 4.92 5.60 19.60
C HIS A 132 5.59 6.63 18.64
N PRO A 133 6.87 7.01 18.85
CA PRO A 133 7.52 8.10 18.10
C PRO A 133 7.54 7.88 16.58
N ASP A 134 7.68 6.62 16.14
CA ASP A 134 7.63 6.25 14.71
C ASP A 134 6.25 6.37 14.03
N ARG A 135 5.18 6.75 14.74
CA ARG A 135 3.83 6.81 14.17
C ARG A 135 3.71 7.83 13.06
N TYR A 136 4.32 8.99 13.25
CA TYR A 136 4.25 10.10 12.33
C TYR A 136 5.62 10.30 11.67
N PRO A 137 5.65 10.64 10.37
CA PRO A 137 6.90 11.02 9.72
C PRO A 137 7.39 12.36 10.28
N ALA A 138 8.69 12.61 10.20
CA ALA A 138 9.30 13.81 10.76
C ALA A 138 8.76 15.13 10.16
N ASP A 139 8.26 15.07 8.92
CA ASP A 139 7.69 16.19 8.16
C ASP A 139 6.15 16.27 8.25
N TRP A 140 5.51 15.57 9.20
CA TRP A 140 4.05 15.48 9.31
C TRP A 140 3.34 16.85 9.28
N GLU A 141 3.83 17.85 10.01
CA GLU A 141 3.22 19.18 10.04
C GLU A 141 3.27 19.88 8.67
N GLU A 142 4.32 19.67 7.89
CA GLU A 142 4.46 20.22 6.54
C GLU A 142 3.48 19.55 5.56
N ARG A 143 3.32 18.23 5.70
CA ARG A 143 2.34 17.47 4.93
C ARG A 143 0.92 17.97 5.20
N VAL A 144 0.56 18.15 6.47
CA VAL A 144 -0.76 18.67 6.87
C VAL A 144 -1.01 20.06 6.30
N LYS A 145 -0.05 20.99 6.39
CA LYS A 145 -0.18 22.34 5.81
C LYS A 145 -0.53 22.27 4.32
N THR A 146 0.21 21.45 3.58
CA THR A 146 -0.03 21.24 2.14
C THR A 146 -1.42 20.67 1.88
N TRP A 147 -1.88 19.68 2.66
CA TRP A 147 -3.20 19.08 2.44
C TRP A 147 -4.38 19.94 2.88
N THR A 148 -4.17 20.84 3.84
CA THR A 148 -5.20 21.79 4.27
C THR A 148 -5.32 23.01 3.34
N ASP A 149 -4.36 23.23 2.44
CA ASP A 149 -4.43 24.30 1.45
C ASP A 149 -5.54 24.02 0.42
N PRO A 150 -6.59 24.86 0.35
CA PRO A 150 -7.64 24.70 -0.65
C PRO A 150 -7.16 24.93 -2.10
N ALA A 151 -6.04 25.65 -2.28
CA ALA A 151 -5.47 25.98 -3.59
C ALA A 151 -4.54 24.88 -4.15
N ARG A 152 -4.29 23.80 -3.41
CA ARG A 152 -3.45 22.68 -3.89
C ARG A 152 -3.99 22.06 -5.16
N SER A 153 -3.10 21.82 -6.13
CA SER A 153 -3.41 21.18 -7.40
C SER A 153 -3.40 19.65 -7.31
N GLU A 154 -2.63 19.07 -6.38
CA GLU A 154 -2.42 17.63 -6.27
C GLU A 154 -3.19 17.02 -5.09
N LEU A 155 -3.57 15.73 -5.23
CA LEU A 155 -4.21 14.96 -4.16
C LEU A 155 -3.22 14.55 -3.06
N ALA A 156 -1.95 14.39 -3.43
CA ALA A 156 -0.88 13.73 -2.68
C ALA A 156 0.46 14.43 -3.02
N ILE A 157 1.40 14.56 -2.06
CA ILE A 157 2.71 15.23 -2.23
C ILE A 157 3.67 14.38 -3.06
#